data_AF-A0A942XWA0-F1
#
_entry.id   AF-A0A942XWA0-F1
#
_cell.length_a   1.000
_cell.length_b   1.000
_cell.length_c   1.000
_cell.angle_alpha   90.00
_cell.angle_beta   90.00
_cell.angle_gamma   90.00
#
_symmetry.space_group_name_H-M   'P 1'
#
loop_
_entity.id
_entity.type
_entity.pdbx_description
1 polymer ?
#
loop_
_entity_poly.entity_id
_entity_poly.type
_entity_poly.pdbx_seq_one_letter_code
_entity_poly.pdbx_strand_id
1 'polypeptide(L)'
;MKKIFAYLCMLTGTTLLTASCNEELRIDGYSQPEPVINSFSPSSGPVGTLITVKGEGLGSIRSAKINGGEVAVKHMISVNEIVLQTTSAGSTGVITLENADCAVQSTEKFTYTYPTPSITTYPPTYTVGELAVFFGSGLDAIQSVKFNTTETLIVEKSPTELIVKIPDLRESTADITFAYYDGSSEITFQKNGIHIVRLVPQVTSLSPTTDIVTGSEVTAEGMFLHLVEKVTIGDVEARITGQPENGQSLTFRVADDPSFTDGNNTRKLRFFSLNGTEILDVDDNFTFFVPSFYTWKNANLNAHSTSKLNHFFCLDTGDTYVAADFATSVDPLTMSLNGAVCSAKNQLAASVTAAQYYAVKPYIFFAYLGSGCYFYGPANNNNRISNFKNSNPDLSASIYGTPIILYRTLCEMNPAEKVIIDKIKGGTFSSSDFTPALLDDIDLTKTGAASEDGWSNIPNGEFGAFKATSATNHRPWAPTLTNATETVDIDPGTVVLVMYFKPNWETFKADTENICKFGFIHITKLVQDKTVESGRQNNATFDVYWQRTPVTDTTAAK
;
A
#
# COMPACT_ATOMS: atom_id res chain seq x y z
N MET A 1 -32.87 -39.62 -73.79
CA MET A 1 -33.23 -38.46 -72.93
C MET A 1 -32.39 -38.50 -71.68
N LYS A 2 -31.55 -37.48 -71.51
CA LYS A 2 -31.12 -36.85 -70.26
C LYS A 2 -30.34 -37.70 -69.23
N LYS A 3 -29.04 -37.34 -69.16
CA LYS A 3 -28.08 -37.41 -68.03
C LYS A 3 -27.21 -38.69 -68.04
N ILE A 4 -25.93 -38.76 -68.47
CA ILE A 4 -24.85 -37.78 -68.76
C ILE A 4 -24.88 -36.59 -67.79
N PHE A 5 -24.69 -36.82 -66.49
CA PHE A 5 -24.05 -35.90 -65.52
C PHE A 5 -23.92 -36.46 -64.09
N ALA A 6 -23.71 -37.77 -63.89
CA ALA A 6 -23.50 -38.33 -62.54
C ALA A 6 -22.41 -39.41 -62.50
N TYR A 7 -21.48 -39.37 -63.47
CA TYR A 7 -20.34 -40.26 -63.63
C TYR A 7 -19.02 -39.63 -63.11
N LEU A 8 -19.08 -38.65 -62.20
CA LEU A 8 -17.88 -37.90 -61.77
C LEU A 8 -17.65 -37.77 -60.24
N CYS A 9 -18.51 -38.33 -59.39
CA CYS A 9 -18.31 -38.25 -57.92
C CYS A 9 -18.52 -39.55 -57.14
N MET A 10 -18.72 -40.69 -57.80
CA MET A 10 -18.87 -42.00 -57.14
C MET A 10 -17.87 -43.06 -57.64
N LEU A 11 -16.80 -42.62 -58.33
CA LEU A 11 -15.76 -43.50 -58.88
C LEU A 11 -14.35 -42.85 -58.85
N THR A 12 -14.09 -41.96 -57.89
CA THR A 12 -12.81 -41.25 -57.72
C THR A 12 -12.46 -41.04 -56.25
N GLY A 13 -12.55 -42.11 -55.46
CA GLY A 13 -11.96 -42.21 -54.12
C GLY A 13 -11.37 -43.58 -53.81
N THR A 14 -11.46 -44.53 -54.76
CA THR A 14 -11.06 -45.93 -54.62
C THR A 14 -9.74 -46.26 -55.32
N THR A 15 -8.91 -45.25 -55.62
CA THR A 15 -7.51 -45.42 -56.04
C THR A 15 -6.67 -44.21 -55.61
N LEU A 16 -6.49 -44.04 -54.30
CA LEU A 16 -5.31 -43.43 -53.72
C LEU A 16 -4.74 -44.47 -52.74
N LEU A 17 -3.66 -45.11 -53.18
CA LEU A 17 -2.50 -45.48 -52.36
C LEU A 17 -2.77 -46.33 -51.10
N THR A 18 -2.46 -47.62 -51.23
CA THR A 18 -1.52 -48.37 -50.37
C THR A 18 -1.28 -47.88 -48.94
N ALA A 19 -1.28 -48.86 -48.03
CA ALA A 19 -0.83 -48.79 -46.63
C ALA A 19 -1.88 -48.30 -45.63
N SER A 20 -2.74 -49.22 -45.20
CA SER A 20 -3.30 -49.18 -43.85
C SER A 20 -3.82 -50.57 -43.53
N CYS A 21 -3.48 -51.06 -42.33
CA CYS A 21 -3.67 -52.42 -41.82
C CYS A 21 -2.60 -53.45 -42.22
N ASN A 22 -1.33 -53.16 -41.93
CA ASN A 22 -0.55 -54.03 -41.02
C ASN A 22 0.64 -53.27 -40.45
N GLU A 23 0.43 -52.55 -39.36
CA GLU A 23 1.50 -52.30 -38.39
C GLU A 23 0.95 -52.80 -37.06
N GLU A 24 1.31 -54.03 -36.67
CA GLU A 24 1.63 -54.23 -35.27
C GLU A 24 2.62 -53.12 -34.93
N LEU A 25 2.32 -52.32 -33.92
CA LEU A 25 3.29 -51.48 -33.24
C LEU A 25 4.39 -52.43 -32.73
N ARG A 26 5.34 -52.74 -33.60
CA ARG A 26 6.60 -53.31 -33.22
C ARG A 26 7.35 -52.16 -32.57
N ILE A 27 7.15 -52.03 -31.26
CA ILE A 27 8.14 -51.41 -30.41
C ILE A 27 9.34 -52.35 -30.55
N ASP A 28 10.20 -52.06 -31.52
CA ASP A 28 11.58 -52.54 -31.45
C ASP A 28 12.07 -52.01 -30.11
N GLY A 29 12.13 -52.89 -29.11
CA GLY A 29 12.78 -52.59 -27.85
C GLY A 29 14.18 -52.13 -28.22
N TYR A 30 14.43 -50.83 -28.10
CA TYR A 30 15.77 -50.29 -28.23
C TYR A 30 16.57 -50.97 -27.12
N SER A 31 17.26 -52.05 -27.47
CA SER A 31 18.17 -52.78 -26.57
C SER A 31 19.31 -51.84 -26.30
N GLN A 32 19.17 -51.02 -25.27
CA GLN A 32 20.20 -50.10 -24.86
C GLN A 32 21.37 -50.93 -24.34
N PRO A 33 22.61 -50.71 -24.81
CA PRO A 33 23.75 -51.51 -24.39
C PRO A 33 23.89 -51.43 -22.88
N GLU A 34 24.11 -52.58 -22.24
CA GLU A 34 24.31 -52.69 -20.80
C GLU A 34 25.45 -51.75 -20.39
N PRO A 35 25.25 -50.85 -19.41
CA PRO A 35 26.24 -49.87 -19.05
C PRO A 35 27.45 -50.56 -18.40
N VAL A 36 28.65 -50.11 -18.75
CA VAL A 36 29.91 -50.63 -18.19
C VAL A 36 30.71 -49.46 -17.62
N ILE A 37 31.25 -49.62 -16.41
CA ILE A 37 32.18 -48.65 -15.82
C ILE A 37 33.61 -49.14 -16.03
N ASN A 38 34.37 -48.47 -16.87
CA ASN A 38 35.76 -48.81 -17.14
C ASN A 38 36.72 -48.12 -16.16
N SER A 39 36.47 -46.85 -15.83
CA SER A 39 37.30 -46.08 -14.90
C SER A 39 36.55 -44.87 -14.36
N PHE A 40 37.08 -44.30 -13.28
CA PHE A 40 36.63 -43.01 -12.76
C PHE A 40 37.80 -42.22 -12.18
N SER A 41 37.69 -40.89 -12.19
CA SER A 41 38.69 -39.99 -11.60
C SER A 41 38.05 -38.69 -11.12
N PRO A 42 38.43 -38.15 -9.95
CA PRO A 42 39.41 -38.71 -9.00
C PRO A 42 38.87 -39.95 -8.26
N SER A 43 39.77 -40.75 -7.68
CA SER A 43 39.40 -41.94 -6.89
C SER A 43 39.07 -41.65 -5.42
N SER A 44 39.27 -40.40 -4.99
CA SER A 44 38.97 -39.96 -3.63
C SER A 44 38.60 -38.48 -3.59
N GLY A 45 37.81 -38.08 -2.60
CA GLY A 45 37.52 -36.67 -2.33
C GLY A 45 36.37 -36.50 -1.33
N PRO A 46 36.17 -35.27 -0.83
CA PRO A 46 35.08 -34.95 0.10
C PRO A 46 33.74 -34.80 -0.64
N VAL A 47 32.68 -34.51 0.11
CA VAL A 47 31.37 -34.09 -0.45
C VAL A 47 31.55 -32.94 -1.44
N GLY A 48 30.82 -32.97 -2.56
CA GLY A 48 30.91 -31.99 -3.63
C GLY A 48 31.97 -32.30 -4.70
N THR A 49 32.85 -33.29 -4.50
CA THR A 49 33.81 -33.78 -5.51
C THR A 49 33.11 -34.16 -6.79
N LEU A 50 33.60 -33.64 -7.92
CA LEU A 50 33.19 -34.01 -9.27
C LEU A 50 33.98 -35.22 -9.74
N ILE A 51 33.30 -36.35 -9.93
CA ILE A 51 33.87 -37.61 -10.38
C ILE A 51 33.52 -37.81 -11.84
N THR A 52 34.52 -37.81 -12.72
CA THR A 52 34.34 -38.20 -14.12
C THR A 52 34.40 -39.71 -14.22
N VAL A 53 33.32 -40.33 -14.69
CA VAL A 53 33.19 -41.77 -14.92
C VAL A 53 33.22 -42.03 -16.42
N LYS A 54 34.10 -42.94 -16.86
CA LYS A 54 34.26 -43.36 -18.26
C LYS A 54 33.91 -44.82 -18.44
N GLY A 55 33.22 -45.13 -19.52
CA GLY A 55 32.59 -46.42 -19.71
C GLY A 55 31.93 -46.58 -21.06
N GLU A 56 30.97 -47.49 -21.13
CA GLU A 56 30.11 -47.74 -22.30
C GLU A 56 28.65 -47.70 -21.87
N GLY A 57 27.73 -47.28 -22.74
CA GLY A 57 26.28 -47.29 -22.45
C GLY A 57 25.81 -46.33 -21.35
N LEU A 58 26.66 -45.38 -20.91
CA LEU A 58 26.41 -44.48 -19.79
C LEU A 58 25.36 -43.39 -20.07
N GLY A 59 24.99 -43.18 -21.33
CA GLY A 59 23.92 -42.24 -21.71
C GLY A 59 22.51 -42.67 -21.23
N SER A 60 22.38 -43.90 -20.74
CA SER A 60 21.13 -44.48 -20.20
C SER A 60 20.90 -44.21 -18.71
N ILE A 61 21.94 -43.76 -18.00
CA ILE A 61 21.96 -43.76 -16.54
C ILE A 61 20.98 -42.73 -15.98
N ARG A 62 20.15 -43.17 -15.04
CA ARG A 62 19.12 -42.36 -14.38
C ARG A 62 19.46 -42.04 -12.93
N SER A 63 20.19 -42.91 -12.26
CA SER A 63 20.65 -42.71 -10.88
C SER A 63 22.09 -43.17 -10.70
N ALA A 64 22.76 -42.55 -9.73
CA ALA A 64 24.09 -42.95 -9.32
C ALA A 64 24.15 -43.00 -7.79
N LYS A 65 24.85 -44.00 -7.25
CA LYS A 65 25.05 -44.19 -5.81
C LYS A 65 26.51 -44.51 -5.52
N ILE A 66 26.99 -44.14 -4.34
CA ILE A 66 28.27 -44.63 -3.81
C ILE A 66 27.99 -45.28 -2.46
N ASN A 67 28.28 -46.57 -2.36
CA ASN A 67 27.96 -47.41 -1.20
C ASN A 67 26.47 -47.32 -0.76
N GLY A 68 25.55 -47.28 -1.73
CA GLY A 68 24.10 -47.19 -1.49
C GLY A 68 23.56 -45.77 -1.26
N GLY A 69 24.42 -44.79 -1.02
CA GLY A 69 24.03 -43.38 -0.88
C GLY A 69 23.98 -42.66 -2.23
N GLU A 70 22.89 -41.93 -2.49
CA GLU A 70 22.66 -41.27 -3.77
C GLU A 70 23.65 -40.12 -4.03
N VAL A 71 24.21 -40.07 -5.24
CA VAL A 71 25.07 -38.98 -5.73
C VAL A 71 24.47 -38.36 -6.98
N ALA A 72 24.71 -37.07 -7.20
CA ALA A 72 24.08 -36.35 -8.30
C ALA A 72 24.77 -36.65 -9.63
N VAL A 73 24.02 -36.97 -10.68
CA VAL A 73 24.54 -37.00 -12.05
C VAL A 73 24.53 -35.56 -12.59
N LYS A 74 25.68 -34.89 -12.54
CA LYS A 74 25.79 -33.45 -12.85
C LYS A 74 25.84 -33.19 -14.35
N HIS A 75 26.55 -34.02 -15.11
CA HIS A 75 26.66 -33.89 -16.56
C HIS A 75 26.66 -35.27 -17.23
N MET A 76 25.92 -35.40 -18.32
CA MET A 76 26.12 -36.48 -19.29
C MET A 76 26.90 -35.91 -20.47
N ILE A 77 28.20 -36.20 -20.53
CA ILE A 77 29.10 -35.62 -21.54
C ILE A 77 28.96 -36.37 -22.86
N SER A 78 28.84 -37.70 -22.80
CA SER A 78 28.58 -38.56 -23.95
C SER A 78 27.99 -39.90 -23.50
N VAL A 79 27.70 -40.78 -24.46
CA VAL A 79 27.31 -42.18 -24.17
C VAL A 79 28.38 -42.98 -23.41
N ASN A 80 29.62 -42.47 -23.33
CA ASN A 80 30.76 -43.12 -22.71
C ASN A 80 31.36 -42.33 -21.53
N GLU A 81 30.79 -41.18 -21.16
CA GLU A 81 31.34 -40.30 -20.13
C GLU A 81 30.26 -39.51 -19.40
N ILE A 82 30.24 -39.62 -18.07
CA ILE A 82 29.34 -38.85 -17.19
C ILE A 82 30.14 -38.23 -16.04
N VAL A 83 29.65 -37.13 -15.49
CA VAL A 83 30.21 -36.48 -14.30
C VAL A 83 29.22 -36.61 -13.15
N LEU A 84 29.64 -37.27 -12.08
CA LEU A 84 28.92 -37.37 -10.83
C LEU A 84 29.39 -36.28 -9.86
N GLN A 85 28.54 -35.87 -8.93
CA GLN A 85 28.89 -35.00 -7.81
C GLN A 85 28.55 -35.72 -6.50
N THR A 86 29.55 -35.94 -5.66
CA THR A 86 29.38 -36.58 -4.34
C THR A 86 28.49 -35.74 -3.42
N THR A 87 27.75 -36.41 -2.54
CA THR A 87 26.78 -35.80 -1.62
C THR A 87 27.05 -36.30 -0.19
N SER A 88 26.37 -35.73 0.79
CA SER A 88 26.41 -36.21 2.18
C SER A 88 25.73 -37.56 2.40
N ALA A 89 24.97 -38.07 1.42
CA ALA A 89 24.32 -39.38 1.53
C ALA A 89 25.28 -40.54 1.21
N GLY A 90 26.34 -40.29 0.44
CA GLY A 90 27.32 -41.30 0.05
C GLY A 90 28.36 -41.60 1.14
N SER A 91 29.01 -42.75 1.02
CA SER A 91 30.17 -43.14 1.84
C SER A 91 31.18 -43.93 1.02
N THR A 92 32.38 -44.17 1.55
CA THR A 92 33.44 -44.92 0.86
C THR A 92 32.93 -46.28 0.37
N GLY A 93 33.03 -46.53 -0.93
CA GLY A 93 32.59 -47.77 -1.54
C GLY A 93 32.53 -47.71 -3.05
N VAL A 94 31.91 -48.72 -3.66
CA VAL A 94 31.78 -48.82 -5.12
C VAL A 94 30.76 -47.82 -5.64
N ILE A 95 31.00 -47.30 -6.85
CA ILE A 95 30.04 -46.49 -7.60
C ILE A 95 29.05 -47.46 -8.25
N THR A 96 27.76 -47.28 -7.99
CA THR A 96 26.67 -48.00 -8.66
C THR A 96 25.95 -47.03 -9.58
N LEU A 97 25.84 -47.38 -10.86
CA LEU A 97 25.06 -46.64 -11.85
C LEU A 97 23.85 -47.48 -12.24
N GLU A 98 22.66 -46.90 -12.22
CA GLU A 98 21.42 -47.61 -12.53
C GLU A 98 20.71 -46.95 -13.71
N ASN A 99 20.18 -47.78 -14.60
CA ASN A 99 19.18 -47.39 -15.59
C ASN A 99 17.84 -48.11 -15.28
N ALA A 100 16.88 -48.06 -16.20
CA ALA A 100 15.56 -48.65 -15.96
C ALA A 100 15.59 -50.19 -15.79
N ASP A 101 16.60 -50.85 -16.35
CA ASP A 101 16.60 -52.29 -16.58
C ASP A 101 17.77 -53.02 -15.89
N CYS A 102 18.82 -52.30 -15.48
CA CYS A 102 20.02 -52.88 -14.87
C CYS A 102 20.80 -51.88 -13.97
N ALA A 103 21.67 -52.44 -13.13
CA ALA A 103 22.59 -51.72 -12.26
C ALA A 103 24.01 -52.27 -12.43
N VAL A 104 24.98 -51.39 -12.66
CA VAL A 104 26.41 -51.75 -12.80
C VAL A 104 27.23 -51.13 -11.68
N GLN A 105 28.24 -51.85 -11.22
CA GLN A 105 29.16 -51.41 -10.17
C GLN A 105 30.59 -51.22 -10.70
N SER A 106 31.30 -50.24 -10.16
CA SER A 106 32.72 -50.08 -10.40
C SER A 106 33.52 -51.17 -9.68
N THR A 107 34.63 -51.61 -10.29
CA THR A 107 35.57 -52.54 -9.64
C THR A 107 36.30 -51.88 -8.46
N GLU A 108 36.79 -50.66 -8.69
CA GLU A 108 37.47 -49.87 -7.66
C GLU A 108 36.48 -49.11 -6.77
N LYS A 109 36.89 -48.82 -5.53
CA LYS A 109 36.10 -48.02 -4.59
C LYS A 109 36.46 -46.54 -4.73
N PHE A 110 35.46 -45.67 -4.69
CA PHE A 110 35.68 -44.26 -4.41
C PHE A 110 35.88 -44.06 -2.90
N THR A 111 36.93 -43.35 -2.51
CA THR A 111 37.25 -43.07 -1.10
C THR A 111 36.74 -41.69 -0.71
N TYR A 112 35.70 -41.64 0.13
CA TYR A 112 35.28 -40.38 0.75
C TYR A 112 36.35 -39.92 1.73
N THR A 113 36.77 -38.66 1.59
CA THR A 113 37.65 -38.00 2.56
C THR A 113 36.85 -37.06 3.43
N TYR A 114 37.19 -36.99 4.71
CA TYR A 114 36.54 -36.13 5.70
C TYR A 114 37.61 -35.19 6.26
N PRO A 115 37.83 -34.02 5.62
CA PRO A 115 38.86 -33.11 6.07
C PRO A 115 38.52 -32.57 7.45
N THR A 116 39.51 -32.57 8.35
CA THR A 116 39.38 -31.95 9.68
C THR A 116 39.50 -30.43 9.53
N PRO A 117 38.45 -29.65 9.79
CA PRO A 117 38.52 -28.20 9.73
C PRO A 117 39.45 -27.65 10.82
N SER A 118 40.20 -26.59 10.48
CA SER A 118 41.03 -25.84 11.42
C SER A 118 40.93 -24.36 11.10
N ILE A 119 40.53 -23.55 12.09
CA ILE A 119 40.45 -22.09 11.95
C ILE A 119 41.75 -21.47 12.47
N THR A 120 42.44 -20.73 11.62
CA THR A 120 43.69 -20.03 11.97
C THR A 120 43.45 -18.55 12.27
N THR A 121 42.45 -17.95 11.62
CA THR A 121 42.13 -16.53 11.77
C THR A 121 40.67 -16.35 12.13
N TYR A 122 40.44 -15.68 13.25
CA TYR A 122 39.13 -15.30 13.75
C TYR A 122 38.89 -13.80 13.50
N PRO A 123 37.64 -13.36 13.28
CA PRO A 123 37.30 -11.95 13.27
C PRO A 123 37.78 -11.21 14.54
N PRO A 124 38.24 -9.96 14.40
CA PRO A 124 38.64 -9.15 15.55
C PRO A 124 37.44 -8.66 16.37
N THR A 125 36.28 -8.52 15.74
CA THR A 125 35.03 -8.02 16.34
C THR A 125 33.86 -8.87 15.89
N TYR A 126 32.87 -9.03 16.78
CA TYR A 126 31.65 -9.76 16.50
C TYR A 126 30.43 -8.86 16.73
N THR A 127 30.08 -8.08 15.71
CA THR A 127 28.91 -7.18 15.79
C THR A 127 27.64 -7.93 15.43
N VAL A 128 26.61 -7.87 16.29
CA VAL A 128 25.30 -8.49 16.02
C VAL A 128 24.75 -8.04 14.66
N GLY A 129 24.29 -8.99 13.85
CA GLY A 129 23.71 -8.74 12.53
C GLY A 129 24.71 -8.63 11.38
N GLU A 130 26.00 -8.38 11.66
CA GLU A 130 27.06 -8.33 10.65
C GLU A 130 27.57 -9.73 10.25
N LEU A 131 28.43 -9.78 9.23
CA LEU A 131 29.09 -11.00 8.79
C LEU A 131 30.41 -11.21 9.55
N ALA A 132 30.63 -12.44 10.01
CA ALA A 132 31.90 -12.91 10.53
C ALA A 132 32.61 -13.78 9.49
N VAL A 133 33.87 -13.44 9.19
CA VAL A 133 34.72 -14.15 8.23
C VAL A 133 35.85 -14.88 8.95
N PHE A 134 35.91 -16.20 8.78
CA PHE A 134 36.95 -17.06 9.36
C PHE A 134 37.85 -17.60 8.25
N PHE A 135 39.16 -17.69 8.52
CA PHE A 135 40.13 -18.31 7.60
C PHE A 135 40.82 -19.51 8.22
N GLY A 136 41.17 -20.48 7.39
CA GLY A 136 41.73 -21.74 7.86
C GLY A 136 41.91 -22.78 6.76
N SER A 137 41.74 -24.05 7.12
CA SER A 137 41.78 -25.19 6.20
C SER A 137 40.62 -26.15 6.46
N GLY A 138 40.07 -26.76 5.40
CA GLY A 138 38.96 -27.70 5.46
C GLY A 138 37.63 -27.07 5.90
N LEU A 139 37.46 -25.75 5.75
CA LEU A 139 36.30 -25.04 6.33
C LEU A 139 34.98 -25.35 5.62
N ASP A 140 35.01 -25.85 4.39
CA ASP A 140 33.86 -26.36 3.64
C ASP A 140 33.22 -27.59 4.29
N ALA A 141 33.95 -28.32 5.13
CA ALA A 141 33.42 -29.44 5.92
C ALA A 141 32.55 -29.03 7.12
N ILE A 142 32.59 -27.75 7.52
CA ILE A 142 31.76 -27.26 8.63
C ILE A 142 30.28 -27.32 8.22
N GLN A 143 29.47 -27.97 9.05
CA GLN A 143 28.05 -28.21 8.81
C GLN A 143 27.16 -27.21 9.54
N SER A 144 27.51 -26.85 10.76
CA SER A 144 26.80 -25.85 11.55
C SER A 144 27.75 -25.01 12.40
N VAL A 145 27.30 -23.80 12.72
CA VAL A 145 27.98 -22.85 13.61
C VAL A 145 26.97 -22.33 14.60
N LYS A 146 27.29 -22.38 15.89
CA LYS A 146 26.45 -21.85 16.97
C LYS A 146 27.22 -20.82 17.77
N PHE A 147 26.55 -19.73 18.12
CA PHE A 147 26.99 -18.78 19.13
C PHE A 147 26.21 -19.06 20.41
N ASN A 148 26.89 -19.51 21.47
CA ASN A 148 26.29 -20.16 22.62
C ASN A 148 25.39 -21.33 22.17
N THR A 149 24.08 -21.17 22.34
CA THR A 149 23.07 -22.16 21.93
C THR A 149 22.38 -21.79 20.60
N THR A 150 22.60 -20.58 20.08
CA THR A 150 21.93 -20.06 18.89
C THR A 150 22.69 -20.46 17.63
N GLU A 151 22.07 -21.30 16.80
CA GLU A 151 22.60 -21.63 15.47
C GLU A 151 22.50 -20.44 14.54
N THR A 152 23.54 -20.24 13.74
CA THR A 152 23.60 -19.15 12.78
C THR A 152 23.64 -19.63 11.34
N LEU A 153 23.21 -18.76 10.44
CA LEU A 153 23.27 -18.97 9.01
C LEU A 153 24.72 -18.91 8.51
N ILE A 154 25.17 -20.01 7.92
CA ILE A 154 26.36 -20.02 7.06
C ILE A 154 25.96 -19.40 5.71
N VAL A 155 26.55 -18.26 5.38
CA VAL A 155 26.29 -17.52 4.14
C VAL A 155 27.10 -18.11 3.00
N GLU A 156 28.38 -18.39 3.25
CA GLU A 156 29.28 -18.96 2.26
C GLU A 156 30.38 -19.77 2.95
N LYS A 157 30.90 -20.78 2.26
CA LYS A 157 32.06 -21.55 2.72
C LYS A 157 32.87 -22.09 1.54
N SER A 158 34.17 -22.15 1.73
CA SER A 158 35.16 -22.76 0.85
C SER A 158 36.18 -23.55 1.70
N PRO A 159 37.13 -24.29 1.11
CA PRO A 159 38.14 -24.99 1.89
C PRO A 159 38.98 -24.07 2.80
N THR A 160 39.07 -22.77 2.51
CA THR A 160 39.91 -21.82 3.26
C THR A 160 39.17 -20.68 3.93
N GLU A 161 37.87 -20.51 3.65
CA GLU A 161 37.07 -19.38 4.13
C GLU A 161 35.68 -19.85 4.57
N LEU A 162 35.19 -19.28 5.67
CA LEU A 162 33.82 -19.49 6.16
C LEU A 162 33.21 -18.13 6.52
N ILE A 163 32.06 -17.82 5.94
CA ILE A 163 31.32 -16.59 6.20
C ILE A 163 29.99 -16.96 6.86
N VAL A 164 29.75 -16.43 8.06
CA VAL A 164 28.49 -16.62 8.80
C VAL A 164 27.90 -15.27 9.16
N LYS A 165 26.58 -15.23 9.32
CA LYS A 165 25.92 -14.07 9.94
C LYS A 165 26.10 -14.15 11.47
N ILE A 166 26.21 -13.03 12.18
CA ILE A 166 26.20 -13.04 13.65
C ILE A 166 24.73 -12.95 14.11
N PRO A 167 24.23 -13.93 14.89
CA PRO A 167 22.83 -13.94 15.32
C PRO A 167 22.52 -12.84 16.34
N ASP A 168 21.24 -12.62 16.67
CA ASP A 168 20.86 -11.68 17.74
C ASP A 168 21.27 -12.25 19.10
N LEU A 169 22.39 -11.75 19.62
CA LEU A 169 22.97 -12.13 20.90
C LEU A 169 22.77 -10.98 21.89
N ARG A 170 22.23 -11.29 23.07
CA ARG A 170 21.99 -10.31 24.14
C ARG A 170 23.13 -10.23 25.16
N GLU A 171 23.95 -11.26 25.23
CA GLU A 171 25.11 -11.31 26.12
C GLU A 171 26.33 -10.65 25.47
N SER A 172 27.14 -9.96 26.27
CA SER A 172 28.38 -9.29 25.79
C SER A 172 29.51 -10.28 25.48
N THR A 173 29.33 -11.55 25.81
CA THR A 173 30.29 -12.62 25.55
C THR A 173 29.58 -13.85 25.01
N ALA A 174 30.21 -14.57 24.09
CA ALA A 174 29.70 -15.84 23.60
C ALA A 174 30.83 -16.86 23.36
N ASP A 175 30.47 -18.13 23.28
CA ASP A 175 31.32 -19.20 22.78
C ASP A 175 30.85 -19.58 21.37
N ILE A 176 31.80 -19.73 20.43
CA ILE A 176 31.49 -20.20 19.08
C ILE A 176 31.73 -21.71 19.03
N THR A 177 30.71 -22.48 18.65
CA THR A 177 30.81 -23.92 18.41
C THR A 177 30.71 -24.21 16.92
N PHE A 178 31.70 -24.92 16.37
CA PHE A 178 31.73 -25.40 15.00
C PHE A 178 31.53 -26.91 15.00
N ALA A 179 30.63 -27.42 14.15
CA ALA A 179 30.38 -28.85 14.00
C ALA A 179 30.74 -29.33 12.59
N TYR A 180 31.34 -30.51 12.49
CA TYR A 180 31.63 -31.19 11.23
C TYR A 180 31.50 -32.71 11.40
N TYR A 181 31.44 -33.45 10.29
CA TYR A 181 31.36 -34.91 10.31
C TYR A 181 32.70 -35.52 9.90
N ASP A 182 33.23 -36.42 10.72
CA ASP A 182 34.56 -37.04 10.51
C ASP A 182 34.52 -38.37 9.73
N GLY A 183 33.33 -38.79 9.30
CA GLY A 183 33.11 -40.09 8.66
C GLY A 183 32.40 -41.10 9.55
N SER A 184 32.39 -40.90 10.88
CA SER A 184 31.75 -41.79 11.85
C SER A 184 30.72 -41.07 12.73
N SER A 185 31.00 -39.83 13.14
CA SER A 185 30.13 -39.06 14.04
C SER A 185 30.28 -37.55 13.81
N GLU A 186 29.35 -36.77 14.36
CA GLU A 186 29.49 -35.32 14.45
C GLU A 186 30.51 -34.96 15.54
N ILE A 187 31.50 -34.14 15.16
CA ILE A 187 32.55 -33.65 16.03
C ILE A 187 32.43 -32.14 16.15
N THR A 188 32.64 -31.60 17.36
CA THR A 188 32.60 -30.16 17.63
C THR A 188 33.93 -29.64 18.14
N PHE A 189 34.28 -28.41 17.78
CA PHE A 189 35.34 -27.65 18.42
C PHE A 189 34.86 -26.23 18.69
N GLN A 190 35.46 -25.55 19.68
CA GLN A 190 34.95 -24.29 20.19
C GLN A 190 36.01 -23.21 20.31
N LYS A 191 35.57 -21.95 20.17
CA LYS A 191 36.31 -20.75 20.54
C LYS A 191 35.54 -20.03 21.64
N ASN A 192 36.12 -20.00 22.84
CA ASN A 192 35.42 -19.48 24.02
C ASN A 192 35.69 -17.99 24.26
N GLY A 193 34.73 -17.32 24.88
CA GLY A 193 34.86 -15.98 25.43
C GLY A 193 35.08 -14.89 24.38
N ILE A 194 34.45 -15.00 23.20
CA ILE A 194 34.46 -13.91 22.23
C ILE A 194 33.63 -12.73 22.73
N HIS A 195 34.11 -11.51 22.49
CA HIS A 195 33.38 -10.30 22.84
C HIS A 195 32.35 -9.95 21.75
N ILE A 196 31.10 -9.82 22.14
CA ILE A 196 29.99 -9.42 21.25
C ILE A 196 29.80 -7.91 21.33
N VAL A 197 29.79 -7.27 20.17
CA VAL A 197 29.45 -5.85 20.03
C VAL A 197 27.99 -5.76 19.63
N ARG A 198 27.17 -5.12 20.47
CA ARG A 198 25.77 -4.88 20.17
C ARG A 198 25.54 -3.39 20.05
N LEU A 199 25.18 -2.95 18.85
CA LEU A 199 24.83 -1.57 18.57
C LEU A 199 23.33 -1.40 18.78
N VAL A 200 22.95 -0.53 19.72
CA VAL A 200 21.54 -0.23 20.00
C VAL A 200 21.27 1.23 19.70
N PRO A 201 20.09 1.58 19.15
CA PRO A 201 19.70 2.97 18.98
C PRO A 201 19.78 3.72 20.31
N GLN A 202 20.27 4.95 20.25
CA GLN A 202 20.26 5.89 21.37
C GLN A 202 19.76 7.23 20.85
N VAL A 203 18.81 7.83 21.56
CA VAL A 203 18.30 9.17 21.28
C VAL A 203 18.81 10.12 22.35
N THR A 204 19.45 11.21 21.92
CA THR A 204 19.96 12.26 22.81
C THR A 204 19.04 13.48 22.85
N SER A 205 18.31 13.75 21.76
CA SER A 205 17.42 14.91 21.65
C SER A 205 16.33 14.66 20.61
N LEU A 206 15.24 15.41 20.74
CA LEU A 206 14.16 15.52 19.77
C LEU A 206 14.02 16.99 19.33
N SER A 207 13.70 17.22 18.07
CA SER A 207 13.42 18.55 17.54
C SER A 207 12.35 18.51 16.44
N PRO A 208 11.31 19.37 16.49
CA PRO A 208 11.00 20.27 17.58
C PRO A 208 10.51 19.52 18.84
N THR A 209 10.56 20.15 20.02
CA THR A 209 10.04 19.60 21.29
C THR A 209 8.66 20.17 21.68
N THR A 210 8.22 21.21 21.00
CA THR A 210 6.96 21.92 21.23
C THR A 210 6.29 22.22 19.89
N ASP A 211 5.01 22.61 19.93
CA ASP A 211 4.21 22.93 18.74
C ASP A 211 4.13 21.78 17.71
N ILE A 212 4.29 20.55 18.19
CA ILE A 212 4.14 19.34 17.38
C ILE A 212 2.65 19.14 17.14
N VAL A 213 2.24 19.15 15.87
CA VAL A 213 0.89 18.81 15.44
C VAL A 213 0.91 17.50 14.66
N THR A 214 -0.23 16.83 14.51
CA THR A 214 -0.34 15.71 13.56
C THR A 214 0.13 16.15 12.17
N GLY A 215 0.97 15.33 11.54
CA GLY A 215 1.61 15.64 10.27
C GLY A 215 2.93 16.41 10.38
N SER A 216 3.32 16.90 11.57
CA SER A 216 4.67 17.46 11.79
C SER A 216 5.75 16.40 11.62
N GLU A 217 6.89 16.83 11.11
CA GLU A 217 8.13 16.05 11.12
C GLU A 217 8.87 16.31 12.44
N VAL A 218 9.36 15.26 13.08
CA VAL A 218 10.16 15.29 14.30
C VAL A 218 11.46 14.55 14.02
N THR A 219 12.58 15.19 14.34
CA THR A 219 13.92 14.63 14.19
C THR A 219 14.47 14.24 15.54
N ALA A 220 14.84 12.98 15.69
CA ALA A 220 15.67 12.48 16.75
C ALA A 220 17.15 12.57 16.34
N GLU A 221 18.00 13.06 17.24
CA GLU A 221 19.46 12.95 17.10
C GLU A 221 20.00 11.94 18.11
N GLY A 222 21.12 11.29 17.78
CA GLY A 222 21.78 10.36 18.69
C GLY A 222 22.76 9.42 17.98
N MET A 223 22.72 8.12 18.33
CA MET A 223 23.63 7.11 17.80
C MET A 223 22.88 5.88 17.31
N PHE A 224 23.40 5.24 16.27
CA PHE A 224 22.87 4.00 15.67
C PHE A 224 21.39 4.09 15.27
N LEU A 225 20.88 5.29 14.99
CA LEU A 225 19.48 5.52 14.62
C LEU A 225 19.13 4.92 13.26
N HIS A 226 20.11 4.60 12.41
CA HIS A 226 19.92 3.85 11.15
C HIS A 226 19.46 2.40 11.38
N LEU A 227 19.59 1.87 12.60
CA LEU A 227 19.12 0.53 12.95
C LEU A 227 17.64 0.49 13.34
N VAL A 228 16.99 1.64 13.50
CA VAL A 228 15.57 1.72 13.87
C VAL A 228 14.74 1.31 12.65
N GLU A 229 13.91 0.29 12.81
CA GLU A 229 13.06 -0.24 11.74
C GLU A 229 11.63 0.32 11.85
N LYS A 230 11.22 0.74 13.06
CA LYS A 230 9.87 1.22 13.33
C LYS A 230 9.85 2.24 14.47
N VAL A 231 8.97 3.23 14.34
CA VAL A 231 8.68 4.24 15.37
C VAL A 231 7.20 4.17 15.72
N THR A 232 6.84 4.20 17.00
CA THR A 232 5.43 4.32 17.44
C THR A 232 5.21 5.46 18.41
N ILE A 233 4.02 6.05 18.33
CA ILE A 233 3.48 7.05 19.27
C ILE A 233 2.24 6.42 19.91
N GLY A 234 2.41 5.86 21.10
CA GLY A 234 1.47 4.89 21.67
C GLY A 234 1.46 3.62 20.82
N ASP A 235 0.26 3.23 20.37
CA ASP A 235 0.05 2.05 19.52
C ASP A 235 0.07 2.37 18.01
N VAL A 236 0.16 3.66 17.66
CA VAL A 236 0.15 4.12 16.26
C VAL A 236 1.56 4.20 15.72
N GLU A 237 1.77 3.62 14.54
CA GLU A 237 3.04 3.69 13.84
C GLU A 237 3.25 5.08 13.20
N ALA A 238 4.39 5.70 13.50
CA ALA A 238 4.82 6.94 12.86
C ALA A 238 5.68 6.61 11.65
N ARG A 239 5.50 7.36 10.56
CA ARG A 239 6.23 7.11 9.32
C ARG A 239 7.64 7.67 9.43
N ILE A 240 8.66 6.84 9.22
CA ILE A 240 10.05 7.31 9.04
C ILE A 240 10.15 8.01 7.68
N THR A 241 10.63 9.25 7.67
CA THR A 241 10.74 10.12 6.49
C THR A 241 12.18 10.44 6.12
N GLY A 242 13.12 10.29 7.06
CA GLY A 242 14.56 10.43 6.81
C GLY A 242 15.37 9.63 7.82
N GLN A 243 16.36 8.87 7.35
CA GLN A 243 17.19 8.04 8.22
C GLN A 243 18.56 7.83 7.56
N PRO A 244 19.52 8.75 7.75
CA PRO A 244 20.83 8.65 7.13
C PRO A 244 21.60 7.42 7.64
N GLU A 245 22.36 6.77 6.77
CA GLU A 245 23.17 5.58 7.10
C GLU A 245 24.24 5.86 8.18
N ASN A 246 24.62 7.12 8.40
CA ASN A 246 25.56 7.50 9.46
C ASN A 246 25.00 7.26 10.88
N GLY A 247 23.70 7.01 11.03
CA GLY A 247 23.02 6.70 12.29
C GLY A 247 22.93 7.83 13.30
N GLN A 248 23.21 9.07 12.91
CA GLN A 248 23.22 10.21 13.83
C GLN A 248 21.85 10.88 13.96
N SER A 249 20.94 10.63 13.03
CA SER A 249 19.58 11.18 13.07
C SER A 249 18.54 10.23 12.50
N LEU A 250 17.29 10.44 12.90
CA LEU A 250 16.11 9.84 12.31
C LEU A 250 14.97 10.87 12.35
N THR A 251 14.37 11.16 11.21
CA THR A 251 13.18 12.00 11.09
C THR A 251 11.96 11.12 10.85
N PHE A 252 10.91 11.37 11.62
CA PHE A 252 9.63 10.68 11.51
C PHE A 252 8.48 11.69 11.51
N ARG A 253 7.39 11.33 10.84
CA ARG A 253 6.18 12.13 10.76
C ARG A 253 5.14 11.61 11.74
N VAL A 254 4.61 12.50 12.58
CA VAL A 254 3.48 12.19 13.47
C VAL A 254 2.27 11.85 12.61
N ALA A 255 1.75 10.63 12.75
CA ALA A 255 0.63 10.18 11.94
C ALA A 255 -0.67 10.94 12.27
N ASP A 256 -1.50 11.10 11.25
CA ASP A 256 -2.86 11.60 11.37
C ASP A 256 -3.78 10.37 11.55
N ASP A 257 -3.87 9.86 12.79
CA ASP A 257 -4.58 8.62 13.09
C ASP A 257 -5.94 8.88 13.79
N PRO A 258 -7.02 8.14 13.47
CA PRO A 258 -8.33 8.29 14.10
C PRO A 258 -8.38 7.93 15.60
N SER A 259 -7.40 7.17 16.11
CA SER A 259 -7.33 6.82 17.53
C SER A 259 -6.83 7.97 18.41
N PHE A 260 -6.25 9.01 17.81
CA PHE A 260 -5.88 10.22 18.52
C PHE A 260 -7.09 11.14 18.67
N THR A 261 -7.33 11.61 19.89
CA THR A 261 -8.45 12.51 20.19
C THR A 261 -8.10 13.93 19.77
N ASP A 262 -9.07 14.71 19.29
CA ASP A 262 -8.87 16.14 19.03
C ASP A 262 -8.30 16.85 20.26
N GLY A 263 -7.36 17.78 20.05
CA GLY A 263 -6.67 18.51 21.11
C GLY A 263 -5.31 17.93 21.51
N ASN A 264 -4.87 18.24 22.72
CA ASN A 264 -3.59 17.79 23.26
C ASN A 264 -3.60 16.29 23.56
N ASN A 265 -2.62 15.57 23.03
CA ASN A 265 -2.37 14.16 23.31
C ASN A 265 -1.01 13.99 23.99
N THR A 266 -0.94 13.00 24.88
CA THR A 266 0.30 12.52 25.48
C THR A 266 0.37 11.02 25.30
N ARG A 267 1.44 10.51 24.68
CA ARG A 267 1.65 9.09 24.38
C ARG A 267 3.13 8.73 24.55
N LYS A 268 3.43 7.43 24.67
CA LYS A 268 4.82 6.95 24.69
C LYS A 268 5.40 6.97 23.27
N LEU A 269 6.56 7.58 23.09
CA LEU A 269 7.36 7.48 21.86
C LEU A 269 8.35 6.33 22.00
N ARG A 270 8.28 5.36 21.09
CA ARG A 270 9.13 4.16 21.10
C ARG A 270 9.77 3.90 19.76
N PHE A 271 11.05 3.57 19.79
CA PHE A 271 11.80 3.12 18.61
C PHE A 271 12.06 1.62 18.74
N PHE A 272 11.96 0.92 17.61
CA PHE A 272 12.12 -0.53 17.54
C PHE A 272 13.25 -0.86 16.56
N SER A 273 14.12 -1.79 16.95
CA SER A 273 15.17 -2.35 16.08
C SER A 273 15.27 -3.87 16.27
N LEU A 274 16.14 -4.52 15.49
CA LEU A 274 16.37 -5.97 15.57
C LEU A 274 15.06 -6.77 15.37
N ASN A 275 14.34 -6.47 14.29
CA ASN A 275 13.03 -7.06 13.96
C ASN A 275 11.99 -6.91 15.08
N GLY A 276 12.03 -5.77 15.77
CA GLY A 276 11.09 -5.43 16.85
C GLY A 276 11.39 -6.04 18.22
N THR A 277 12.48 -6.81 18.35
CA THR A 277 12.86 -7.39 19.64
C THR A 277 13.60 -6.41 20.55
N GLU A 278 14.18 -5.36 19.99
CA GLU A 278 14.78 -4.26 20.75
C GLU A 278 13.84 -3.07 20.77
N ILE A 279 13.53 -2.59 21.97
CA ILE A 279 12.60 -1.48 22.19
C ILE A 279 13.33 -0.41 23.00
N LEU A 280 13.43 0.78 22.43
CA LEU A 280 13.90 1.98 23.09
C LEU A 280 12.71 2.86 23.46
N ASP A 281 12.44 3.02 24.75
CA ASP A 281 11.51 4.03 25.27
C ASP A 281 12.20 5.40 25.16
N VAL A 282 11.82 6.20 24.15
CA VAL A 282 12.46 7.49 23.83
C VAL A 282 11.90 8.61 24.70
N ASP A 283 10.57 8.68 24.82
CA ASP A 283 9.87 9.64 25.66
C ASP A 283 8.57 9.02 26.16
N ASP A 284 8.42 8.89 27.48
CA ASP A 284 7.20 8.35 28.10
C ASP A 284 6.00 9.29 27.99
N ASN A 285 6.22 10.59 27.77
CA ASN A 285 5.20 11.65 27.76
C ASN A 285 5.28 12.51 26.51
N PHE A 286 5.53 11.92 25.35
CA PHE A 286 5.58 12.64 24.08
C PHE A 286 4.24 13.34 23.80
N THR A 287 4.26 14.67 23.71
CA THR A 287 3.07 15.50 23.52
C THR A 287 2.94 16.03 22.10
N PHE A 288 1.72 15.99 21.56
CA PHE A 288 1.39 16.57 20.26
C PHE A 288 -0.08 17.00 20.22
N PHE A 289 -0.40 17.91 19.32
CA PHE A 289 -1.73 18.46 19.14
C PHE A 289 -2.41 17.88 17.89
N VAL A 290 -3.64 17.43 18.04
CA VAL A 290 -4.50 17.00 16.95
C VAL A 290 -5.49 18.12 16.66
N PRO A 291 -5.44 18.76 15.48
CA PRO A 291 -6.41 19.80 15.12
C PRO A 291 -7.84 19.25 15.07
N SER A 292 -8.82 20.02 15.55
CA SER A 292 -10.24 19.64 15.48
C SER A 292 -10.81 19.65 14.06
N PHE A 293 -10.08 20.21 13.09
CA PHE A 293 -10.45 20.25 11.69
C PHE A 293 -9.23 20.13 10.77
N TYR A 294 -9.45 19.56 9.60
CA TYR A 294 -8.53 19.60 8.47
C TYR A 294 -8.55 20.98 7.82
N THR A 295 -7.39 21.43 7.34
CA THR A 295 -7.28 22.65 6.54
C THR A 295 -6.72 22.34 5.17
N TRP A 296 -7.51 22.57 4.12
CA TRP A 296 -7.10 22.42 2.73
C TRP A 296 -7.05 23.79 2.08
N LYS A 297 -5.86 24.29 1.75
CA LYS A 297 -5.66 25.61 1.17
C LYS A 297 -5.59 25.57 -0.34
N ASN A 298 -6.17 26.58 -1.01
CA ASN A 298 -6.11 26.75 -2.46
C ASN A 298 -6.65 25.54 -3.26
N ALA A 299 -7.64 24.83 -2.71
CA ALA A 299 -8.35 23.80 -3.45
C ALA A 299 -9.07 24.42 -4.66
N ASN A 300 -9.20 23.66 -5.76
CA ASN A 300 -9.78 24.17 -6.99
C ASN A 300 -10.73 23.14 -7.62
N LEU A 301 -11.89 23.63 -8.07
CA LEU A 301 -12.86 22.84 -8.83
C LEU A 301 -13.22 23.51 -10.15
N ASN A 302 -13.33 22.70 -11.20
CA ASN A 302 -13.69 23.14 -12.54
C ASN A 302 -15.11 22.70 -12.91
N ALA A 303 -15.91 23.63 -13.42
CA ALA A 303 -17.24 23.36 -13.91
C ALA A 303 -17.18 22.87 -15.36
N HIS A 304 -17.53 21.59 -15.52
CA HIS A 304 -17.76 20.92 -16.80
C HIS A 304 -16.61 21.06 -17.83
N SER A 305 -15.43 20.52 -17.54
CA SER A 305 -14.33 20.53 -18.50
C SER A 305 -14.00 19.13 -19.01
N THR A 306 -13.73 19.01 -20.31
CA THR A 306 -13.12 17.80 -20.89
C THR A 306 -11.60 17.88 -20.91
N SER A 307 -11.02 19.07 -20.67
CA SER A 307 -9.58 19.36 -20.76
C SER A 307 -8.94 19.79 -19.44
N LYS A 308 -9.74 20.28 -18.47
CA LYS A 308 -9.29 20.61 -17.11
C LYS A 308 -9.73 19.51 -16.15
N LEU A 309 -8.82 19.19 -15.25
CA LEU A 309 -8.97 18.14 -14.25
C LEU A 309 -9.45 18.78 -12.92
N ASN A 310 -9.95 17.99 -11.96
CA ASN A 310 -10.54 18.42 -10.66
C ASN A 310 -12.04 18.77 -10.74
N HIS A 311 -12.89 17.75 -10.79
CA HIS A 311 -14.35 17.85 -10.81
C HIS A 311 -15.00 17.62 -9.44
N PHE A 312 -14.39 16.76 -8.63
CA PHE A 312 -14.86 16.41 -7.29
C PHE A 312 -13.77 16.71 -6.27
N PHE A 313 -14.18 17.16 -5.08
CA PHE A 313 -13.28 17.43 -3.97
C PHE A 313 -13.75 16.63 -2.74
N CYS A 314 -12.88 15.80 -2.17
CA CYS A 314 -13.16 15.04 -0.96
C CYS A 314 -12.82 15.88 0.27
N LEU A 315 -13.82 16.13 1.12
CA LEU A 315 -13.67 16.99 2.30
C LEU A 315 -12.76 16.35 3.37
N ASP A 316 -12.82 15.03 3.51
CA ASP A 316 -12.04 14.29 4.52
C ASP A 316 -10.54 14.16 4.16
N THR A 317 -10.18 14.19 2.87
CA THR A 317 -8.79 13.97 2.43
C THR A 317 -8.13 15.16 1.74
N GLY A 318 -8.92 16.14 1.28
CA GLY A 318 -8.41 17.25 0.48
C GLY A 318 -8.11 16.89 -0.96
N ASP A 319 -8.34 15.63 -1.37
CA ASP A 319 -8.05 15.17 -2.72
C ASP A 319 -9.06 15.71 -3.73
N THR A 320 -8.56 16.02 -4.92
CA THR A 320 -9.37 16.34 -6.09
C THR A 320 -9.37 15.19 -7.08
N TYR A 321 -10.55 14.85 -7.59
CA TYR A 321 -10.73 13.75 -8.53
C TYR A 321 -11.28 14.21 -9.87
N VAL A 322 -10.94 13.48 -10.93
CA VAL A 322 -11.52 13.68 -12.26
C VAL A 322 -12.78 12.84 -12.44
N ALA A 323 -13.52 13.04 -13.53
CA ALA A 323 -14.73 12.26 -13.82
C ALA A 323 -14.44 10.75 -13.97
N ALA A 324 -13.25 10.40 -14.45
CA ALA A 324 -12.83 9.01 -14.63
C ALA A 324 -12.73 8.23 -13.30
N ASP A 325 -12.40 8.92 -12.20
CA ASP A 325 -12.21 8.29 -10.89
C ASP A 325 -13.53 8.07 -10.14
N PHE A 326 -14.66 8.50 -10.72
CA PHE A 326 -15.93 8.55 -10.01
C PHE A 326 -16.36 7.17 -9.50
N ALA A 327 -16.24 6.14 -10.34
CA ALA A 327 -16.67 4.77 -10.03
C ALA A 327 -15.74 4.04 -9.05
N THR A 328 -14.50 4.48 -8.91
CA THR A 328 -13.48 3.75 -8.13
C THR A 328 -13.13 4.44 -6.82
N SER A 329 -13.16 5.77 -6.81
CA SER A 329 -12.53 6.59 -5.77
C SER A 329 -13.46 7.64 -5.18
N VAL A 330 -14.40 8.20 -5.97
CA VAL A 330 -15.32 9.25 -5.49
C VAL A 330 -16.58 8.67 -4.88
N ASP A 331 -17.33 7.88 -5.65
CA ASP A 331 -18.59 7.29 -5.22
C ASP A 331 -18.85 5.93 -5.91
N PRO A 332 -18.14 4.87 -5.50
CA PRO A 332 -18.35 3.52 -6.03
C PRO A 332 -19.76 2.98 -5.78
N LEU A 333 -20.40 3.40 -4.69
CA LEU A 333 -21.73 2.95 -4.32
C LEU A 333 -22.77 3.39 -5.35
N THR A 334 -22.76 4.67 -5.73
CA THR A 334 -23.62 5.23 -6.77
C THR A 334 -23.55 4.40 -8.05
N MET A 335 -22.35 4.02 -8.47
CA MET A 335 -22.17 3.23 -9.68
C MET A 335 -22.65 1.79 -9.51
N SER A 336 -22.37 1.16 -8.37
CA SER A 336 -22.83 -0.21 -8.07
C SER A 336 -24.35 -0.36 -8.06
N LEU A 337 -25.08 0.73 -7.76
CA LEU A 337 -26.54 0.78 -7.73
C LEU A 337 -27.16 1.47 -8.96
N ASN A 338 -26.38 1.65 -10.04
CA ASN A 338 -26.84 2.31 -11.28
C ASN A 338 -27.50 3.69 -11.03
N GLY A 339 -26.96 4.47 -10.10
CA GLY A 339 -27.46 5.80 -9.75
C GLY A 339 -28.63 5.85 -8.77
N ALA A 340 -29.16 4.70 -8.34
CA ALA A 340 -30.33 4.58 -7.47
C ALA A 340 -30.02 4.68 -5.97
N VAL A 341 -28.97 5.41 -5.58
CA VAL A 341 -28.60 5.62 -4.16
C VAL A 341 -29.59 6.49 -3.40
N CYS A 342 -30.33 7.35 -4.10
CA CYS A 342 -31.38 8.20 -3.51
C CYS A 342 -32.73 7.95 -4.19
N SER A 343 -33.81 7.95 -3.41
CA SER A 343 -35.19 7.90 -3.91
C SER A 343 -35.76 9.29 -4.22
N ALA A 344 -35.21 10.33 -3.59
CA ALA A 344 -35.53 11.73 -3.84
C ALA A 344 -34.35 12.64 -3.44
N LYS A 345 -34.49 13.95 -3.67
CA LYS A 345 -33.50 14.95 -3.23
C LYS A 345 -33.19 14.76 -1.73
N ASN A 346 -31.92 14.52 -1.42
CA ASN A 346 -31.40 14.32 -0.07
C ASN A 346 -32.05 13.16 0.72
N GLN A 347 -32.64 12.20 0.01
CA GLN A 347 -33.31 11.05 0.61
C GLN A 347 -32.73 9.76 0.04
N LEU A 348 -31.97 9.03 0.87
CA LEU A 348 -31.39 7.76 0.47
C LEU A 348 -32.46 6.72 0.18
N ALA A 349 -32.18 5.85 -0.79
CA ALA A 349 -33.03 4.71 -1.06
C ALA A 349 -32.98 3.71 0.11
N ALA A 350 -34.10 3.03 0.38
CA ALA A 350 -34.20 2.06 1.48
C ALA A 350 -33.21 0.88 1.36
N SER A 351 -32.65 0.64 0.16
CA SER A 351 -31.63 -0.36 -0.10
C SER A 351 -30.23 0.03 0.37
N VAL A 352 -29.99 1.31 0.67
CA VAL A 352 -28.67 1.82 1.10
C VAL A 352 -28.56 1.72 2.62
N THR A 353 -27.65 0.87 3.08
CA THR A 353 -27.34 0.75 4.52
C THR A 353 -26.48 1.92 5.01
N ALA A 354 -26.50 2.19 6.32
CA ALA A 354 -25.63 3.20 6.93
C ALA A 354 -24.14 2.88 6.70
N ALA A 355 -23.74 1.60 6.75
CA ALA A 355 -22.37 1.19 6.48
C ALA A 355 -21.95 1.51 5.02
N GLN A 356 -22.82 1.26 4.04
CA GLN A 356 -22.57 1.64 2.65
C GLN A 356 -22.50 3.17 2.47
N TYR A 357 -23.38 3.91 3.14
CA TYR A 357 -23.38 5.37 3.11
C TYR A 357 -22.06 5.95 3.63
N TYR A 358 -21.61 5.52 4.81
CA TYR A 358 -20.38 6.02 5.43
C TYR A 358 -19.10 5.48 4.78
N ALA A 359 -19.19 4.42 3.97
CA ALA A 359 -18.06 3.97 3.15
C ALA A 359 -17.72 4.97 2.02
N VAL A 360 -18.68 5.81 1.61
CA VAL A 360 -18.44 6.90 0.64
C VAL A 360 -18.05 8.17 1.40
N LYS A 361 -16.81 8.62 1.19
CA LYS A 361 -16.30 9.85 1.82
C LYS A 361 -17.10 11.08 1.35
N PRO A 362 -17.34 12.09 2.22
CA PRO A 362 -18.09 13.27 1.86
C PRO A 362 -17.34 14.08 0.81
N TYR A 363 -17.99 14.32 -0.33
CA TYR A 363 -17.42 15.08 -1.44
C TYR A 363 -18.38 16.14 -1.96
N ILE A 364 -17.81 17.16 -2.61
CA ILE A 364 -18.53 18.25 -3.25
C ILE A 364 -18.11 18.37 -4.71
N PHE A 365 -18.93 19.00 -5.54
CA PHE A 365 -18.59 19.27 -6.93
C PHE A 365 -19.12 20.62 -7.39
N PHE A 366 -18.56 21.10 -8.49
CA PHE A 366 -18.81 22.43 -9.02
C PHE A 366 -19.36 22.36 -10.44
N ALA A 367 -20.52 22.96 -10.69
CA ALA A 367 -21.19 22.91 -11.98
C ALA A 367 -21.68 24.29 -12.43
N TYR A 368 -21.70 24.48 -13.74
CA TYR A 368 -22.18 25.71 -14.37
C TYR A 368 -23.54 25.46 -15.02
N LEU A 369 -24.52 26.28 -14.64
CA LEU A 369 -25.82 26.36 -15.31
C LEU A 369 -25.90 27.71 -16.04
N GLY A 370 -26.76 27.86 -17.05
CA GLY A 370 -26.89 29.14 -17.77
C GLY A 370 -27.09 30.37 -16.86
N SER A 371 -27.62 30.17 -15.66
CA SER A 371 -27.77 31.20 -14.61
C SER A 371 -26.50 31.53 -13.81
N GLY A 372 -25.47 30.68 -13.80
CA GLY A 372 -24.22 30.89 -13.05
C GLY A 372 -23.54 29.60 -12.58
N CYS A 373 -22.44 29.75 -11.85
CA CYS A 373 -21.71 28.67 -11.19
C CYS A 373 -22.34 28.25 -9.85
N TYR A 374 -22.24 26.97 -9.51
CA TYR A 374 -22.82 26.38 -8.31
C TYR A 374 -21.93 25.31 -7.70
N PHE A 375 -21.86 25.28 -6.36
CA PHE A 375 -21.47 24.07 -5.64
C PHE A 375 -22.71 23.21 -5.36
N TYR A 376 -22.53 21.89 -5.39
CA TYR A 376 -23.60 20.93 -5.19
C TYR A 376 -23.25 19.90 -4.13
N GLY A 377 -24.27 19.52 -3.38
CA GLY A 377 -24.30 18.29 -2.62
C GLY A 377 -24.64 17.12 -3.55
N PRO A 378 -23.95 15.98 -3.44
CA PRO A 378 -24.18 14.81 -4.31
C PRO A 378 -25.62 14.30 -4.34
N ALA A 379 -26.26 14.20 -3.17
CA ALA A 379 -27.63 13.72 -3.05
C ALA A 379 -28.71 14.76 -3.44
N ASN A 380 -28.33 16.00 -3.78
CA ASN A 380 -29.30 17.09 -3.96
C ASN A 380 -30.08 17.00 -5.28
N ASN A 381 -29.44 16.59 -6.38
CA ASN A 381 -30.04 16.63 -7.71
C ASN A 381 -29.44 15.60 -8.65
N ASN A 382 -30.28 14.78 -9.27
CA ASN A 382 -29.85 13.68 -10.14
C ASN A 382 -29.40 14.12 -11.54
N ASN A 383 -29.59 15.37 -11.93
CA ASN A 383 -29.25 15.89 -13.25
C ASN A 383 -27.99 16.76 -13.25
N ARG A 384 -27.14 16.64 -12.23
CA ARG A 384 -25.97 17.52 -12.04
C ARG A 384 -24.64 16.79 -12.20
N ILE A 385 -24.52 15.57 -11.68
CA ILE A 385 -23.34 14.72 -11.92
C ILE A 385 -23.22 14.38 -13.41
N SER A 386 -24.35 14.26 -14.10
CA SER A 386 -24.42 14.03 -15.55
C SER A 386 -23.80 15.12 -16.42
N ASN A 387 -23.39 16.23 -15.84
CA ASN A 387 -22.66 17.27 -16.54
C ASN A 387 -21.18 16.93 -16.74
N PHE A 388 -20.64 15.92 -16.05
CA PHE A 388 -19.25 15.47 -16.16
C PHE A 388 -19.14 14.21 -17.03
N LYS A 389 -19.67 14.28 -18.26
CA LYS A 389 -19.70 13.13 -19.17
C LYS A 389 -18.29 12.69 -19.59
N ASN A 390 -17.95 11.45 -19.30
CA ASN A 390 -16.81 10.71 -19.81
C ASN A 390 -17.30 9.38 -20.41
N SER A 391 -16.48 8.76 -21.27
CA SER A 391 -16.80 7.46 -21.86
C SER A 391 -16.57 6.28 -20.90
N ASN A 392 -15.87 6.51 -19.79
CA ASN A 392 -15.61 5.50 -18.77
C ASN A 392 -15.27 6.14 -17.41
N PRO A 393 -16.12 6.00 -16.36
CA PRO A 393 -17.49 5.47 -16.40
C PRO A 393 -18.44 6.33 -17.23
N ASP A 394 -19.59 5.80 -17.67
CA ASP A 394 -20.65 6.62 -18.30
C ASP A 394 -21.49 7.31 -17.22
N LEU A 395 -21.23 8.60 -17.00
CA LEU A 395 -22.00 9.45 -16.09
C LEU A 395 -23.18 10.14 -16.78
N SER A 396 -23.52 9.83 -18.02
CA SER A 396 -24.49 10.60 -18.80
C SER A 396 -25.95 10.47 -18.34
N ALA A 397 -26.26 9.47 -17.50
CA ALA A 397 -27.59 9.23 -16.94
C ALA A 397 -27.93 10.16 -15.76
N SER A 398 -29.23 10.34 -15.49
CA SER A 398 -29.72 11.06 -14.30
C SER A 398 -29.45 10.24 -13.02
N ILE A 399 -28.36 10.53 -12.32
CA ILE A 399 -27.91 9.81 -11.12
C ILE A 399 -27.74 10.75 -9.93
N TYR A 400 -28.14 10.28 -8.74
CA TYR A 400 -27.76 10.92 -7.48
C TYR A 400 -26.38 10.42 -7.05
N GLY A 401 -25.66 11.25 -6.29
CA GLY A 401 -24.53 10.77 -5.49
C GLY A 401 -24.95 10.45 -4.06
N THR A 402 -24.06 9.82 -3.30
CA THR A 402 -24.35 9.26 -1.98
C THR A 402 -24.38 10.31 -0.87
N PRO A 403 -23.34 11.15 -0.67
CA PRO A 403 -23.31 12.05 0.50
C PRO A 403 -24.41 13.12 0.47
N ILE A 404 -25.07 13.31 1.62
CA ILE A 404 -26.03 14.40 1.83
C ILE A 404 -25.27 15.61 2.36
N ILE A 405 -24.99 16.56 1.48
CA ILE A 405 -24.27 17.80 1.79
C ILE A 405 -25.16 19.00 1.54
N LEU A 406 -25.28 19.88 2.54
CA LEU A 406 -25.95 21.18 2.41
C LEU A 406 -25.01 22.32 2.74
N TYR A 407 -25.38 23.51 2.24
CA TYR A 407 -24.61 24.74 2.39
C TYR A 407 -25.47 25.89 2.91
N ARG A 408 -24.82 26.83 3.60
CA ARG A 408 -25.39 28.13 3.97
C ARG A 408 -24.28 29.19 3.97
N THR A 409 -24.42 30.24 3.17
CA THR A 409 -23.48 31.39 3.24
C THR A 409 -23.61 32.05 4.60
N LEU A 410 -22.48 32.38 5.25
CA LEU A 410 -22.52 33.14 6.50
C LEU A 410 -22.93 34.61 6.27
N CYS A 411 -23.57 35.23 7.25
CA CYS A 411 -24.05 36.60 7.23
C CYS A 411 -23.03 37.54 7.88
N GLU A 412 -22.45 38.47 7.11
CA GLU A 412 -21.54 39.48 7.69
C GLU A 412 -22.25 40.46 8.65
N MET A 413 -23.58 40.58 8.59
CA MET A 413 -24.35 41.44 9.51
C MET A 413 -24.66 40.75 10.85
N ASN A 414 -24.61 39.42 10.91
CA ASN A 414 -24.75 38.69 12.16
C ASN A 414 -23.41 38.77 12.94
N PRO A 415 -23.38 39.34 14.16
CA PRO A 415 -22.14 39.50 14.93
C PRO A 415 -21.41 38.18 15.23
N ALA A 416 -22.12 37.09 15.53
CA ALA A 416 -21.52 35.80 15.84
C ALA A 416 -20.86 35.19 14.60
N GLU A 417 -21.57 35.24 13.46
CA GLU A 417 -21.04 34.75 12.19
C GLU A 417 -19.87 35.61 11.68
N LYS A 418 -19.94 36.93 11.86
CA LYS A 418 -18.87 37.86 11.49
C LYS A 418 -17.54 37.54 12.16
N VAL A 419 -17.54 37.13 13.43
CA VAL A 419 -16.30 36.73 14.13
C VAL A 419 -15.64 35.54 13.43
N ILE A 420 -16.42 34.55 13.01
CA ILE A 420 -15.93 33.38 12.26
C ILE A 420 -15.36 33.82 10.91
N ILE A 421 -16.11 34.65 10.18
CA ILE A 421 -15.72 35.18 8.87
C ILE A 421 -14.38 35.91 8.96
N ASP A 422 -14.24 36.83 9.89
CA ASP A 422 -13.04 37.66 10.05
C ASP A 422 -11.82 36.80 10.42
N LYS A 423 -11.98 35.79 11.28
CA LYS A 423 -10.90 34.85 11.64
C LYS A 423 -10.47 33.97 10.46
N ILE A 424 -11.42 33.46 9.69
CA ILE A 424 -11.13 32.62 8.52
C ILE A 424 -10.43 33.42 7.42
N LYS A 425 -10.92 34.62 7.12
CA LYS A 425 -10.31 35.52 6.13
C LYS A 425 -8.96 36.05 6.59
N GLY A 426 -8.80 36.28 7.90
CA GLY A 426 -7.55 36.73 8.52
C GLY A 426 -6.52 35.62 8.75
N GLY A 427 -6.86 34.35 8.52
CA GLY A 427 -5.96 33.21 8.75
C GLY A 427 -5.69 32.91 10.23
N THR A 428 -6.53 33.40 11.14
CA THR A 428 -6.41 33.22 12.60
C THR A 428 -7.43 32.23 13.17
N PHE A 429 -8.21 31.57 12.32
CA PHE A 429 -9.16 30.53 12.72
C PHE A 429 -8.42 29.27 13.19
N SER A 430 -8.70 28.84 14.41
CA SER A 430 -7.98 27.79 15.12
C SER A 430 -8.92 26.77 15.76
N SER A 431 -8.40 25.65 16.24
CA SER A 431 -9.23 24.59 16.84
C SER A 431 -10.03 25.05 18.06
N SER A 432 -9.59 26.05 18.81
CA SER A 432 -10.38 26.64 19.90
C SER A 432 -11.60 27.41 19.41
N ASP A 433 -11.61 27.84 18.15
CA ASP A 433 -12.75 28.51 17.51
C ASP A 433 -13.77 27.51 16.92
N PHE A 434 -13.35 26.26 16.69
CA PHE A 434 -14.15 25.22 16.04
C PHE A 434 -14.72 24.24 17.07
N THR A 435 -15.76 24.68 17.78
CA THR A 435 -16.46 23.86 18.77
C THR A 435 -17.84 23.42 18.25
N PRO A 436 -18.42 22.30 18.72
CA PRO A 436 -19.77 21.88 18.32
C PRO A 436 -20.85 22.94 18.60
N ALA A 437 -20.68 23.75 19.65
CA ALA A 437 -21.59 24.84 20.01
C ALA A 437 -21.69 25.94 18.92
N LEU A 438 -20.73 25.98 17.99
CA LEU A 438 -20.76 26.92 16.87
C LEU A 438 -22.01 26.75 16.00
N LEU A 439 -22.57 25.54 15.93
CA LEU A 439 -23.82 25.30 15.22
C LEU A 439 -25.04 25.81 15.99
N ASP A 440 -25.01 25.85 17.32
CA ASP A 440 -26.09 26.39 18.15
C ASP A 440 -26.23 27.90 17.98
N ASP A 441 -25.10 28.58 17.77
CA ASP A 441 -25.02 30.03 17.52
C ASP A 441 -25.39 30.40 16.06
N ILE A 442 -25.51 29.41 15.17
CA ILE A 442 -25.86 29.61 13.78
C ILE A 442 -27.33 29.24 13.53
N ASP A 443 -28.14 30.24 13.17
CA ASP A 443 -29.53 30.01 12.79
C ASP A 443 -29.62 29.26 11.44
N LEU A 444 -30.20 28.06 11.48
CA LEU A 444 -30.49 27.22 10.30
C LEU A 444 -32.00 27.14 9.96
N THR A 445 -32.87 27.74 10.78
CA THR A 445 -34.30 27.37 10.83
C THR A 445 -35.25 28.45 10.36
N LYS A 446 -34.84 29.73 10.30
CA LYS A 446 -35.74 30.81 9.86
C LYS A 446 -36.15 30.69 8.39
N THR A 447 -37.31 30.08 8.19
CA THR A 447 -38.13 30.11 6.98
C THR A 447 -39.09 31.30 7.07
N GLY A 448 -38.92 32.33 6.24
CA GLY A 448 -40.03 33.25 5.93
C GLY A 448 -40.08 34.61 6.63
N ALA A 449 -39.12 34.94 7.49
CA ALA A 449 -38.73 36.34 7.69
C ALA A 449 -37.22 36.37 7.48
N ALA A 450 -36.80 37.10 6.46
CA ALA A 450 -35.40 37.32 6.12
C ALA A 450 -34.50 37.45 7.37
N SER A 451 -33.28 36.91 7.31
CA SER A 451 -32.20 37.44 8.13
C SER A 451 -32.12 38.96 7.96
N GLU A 452 -31.41 39.66 8.83
CA GLU A 452 -31.36 41.14 8.82
C GLU A 452 -31.04 41.73 7.43
N ASP A 453 -30.36 40.97 6.55
CA ASP A 453 -29.98 41.32 5.17
C ASP A 453 -30.95 40.86 4.07
N GLY A 454 -32.12 40.29 4.38
CA GLY A 454 -33.10 39.90 3.35
C GLY A 454 -33.07 38.42 2.94
N TRP A 455 -32.11 37.62 3.41
CA TRP A 455 -31.88 36.26 2.93
C TRP A 455 -32.43 35.16 3.85
N SER A 456 -32.58 33.95 3.32
CA SER A 456 -33.00 32.74 4.02
C SER A 456 -31.78 32.07 4.64
N ASN A 457 -31.97 31.63 5.88
CA ASN A 457 -31.00 30.86 6.64
C ASN A 457 -31.12 29.34 6.41
N ILE A 458 -32.12 28.89 5.66
CA ILE A 458 -32.35 27.47 5.39
C ILE A 458 -31.17 26.89 4.60
N PRO A 459 -30.50 25.83 5.09
CA PRO A 459 -29.49 25.12 4.33
C PRO A 459 -30.03 24.52 3.05
N ASN A 460 -29.24 24.53 1.98
CA ASN A 460 -29.63 23.98 0.70
C ASN A 460 -28.52 23.14 0.07
N GLY A 461 -28.90 22.09 -0.66
CA GLY A 461 -27.95 21.19 -1.32
C GLY A 461 -27.39 21.73 -2.64
N GLU A 462 -27.76 22.96 -3.02
CA GLU A 462 -27.14 23.70 -4.09
C GLU A 462 -26.83 25.12 -3.63
N PHE A 463 -25.71 25.62 -4.10
CA PHE A 463 -25.08 26.81 -3.58
C PHE A 463 -24.60 27.67 -4.76
N GLY A 464 -25.35 28.71 -5.12
CA GLY A 464 -25.17 29.45 -6.38
C GLY A 464 -24.42 30.78 -6.25
N ALA A 465 -23.56 31.07 -7.22
CA ALA A 465 -22.70 32.26 -7.24
C ALA A 465 -23.51 33.54 -7.28
N PHE A 466 -24.49 33.59 -8.18
CA PHE A 466 -25.23 34.80 -8.50
C PHE A 466 -26.71 34.51 -8.39
N LYS A 467 -27.39 35.14 -7.43
CA LYS A 467 -28.85 35.15 -7.38
C LYS A 467 -29.36 36.47 -6.81
N ALA A 468 -30.46 36.97 -7.37
CA ALA A 468 -31.20 38.10 -6.81
C ALA A 468 -32.18 37.61 -5.73
N THR A 469 -32.45 38.42 -4.72
CA THR A 469 -33.43 38.14 -3.64
C THR A 469 -34.83 37.88 -4.18
N SER A 470 -35.17 38.41 -5.36
CA SER A 470 -36.44 38.19 -6.05
C SER A 470 -36.57 36.82 -6.73
N ALA A 471 -35.45 36.10 -6.94
CA ALA A 471 -35.40 34.83 -7.67
C ALA A 471 -35.22 33.62 -6.74
N THR A 472 -34.70 33.82 -5.54
CA THR A 472 -34.60 32.80 -4.49
C THR A 472 -34.47 33.50 -3.14
N ASN A 473 -34.75 32.76 -2.07
CA ASN A 473 -34.50 33.25 -0.73
C ASN A 473 -33.06 32.94 -0.28
N HIS A 474 -32.25 32.08 -0.94
CA HIS A 474 -30.91 31.73 -0.45
C HIS A 474 -29.82 32.75 -0.80
N ARG A 475 -28.98 33.11 0.19
CA ARG A 475 -27.86 34.05 0.04
C ARG A 475 -26.85 33.55 -1.02
N PRO A 476 -26.52 34.35 -2.05
CA PRO A 476 -25.49 34.00 -3.02
C PRO A 476 -24.10 34.04 -2.39
N TRP A 477 -23.11 33.47 -3.07
CA TRP A 477 -21.72 33.45 -2.59
C TRP A 477 -20.74 34.26 -3.42
N ALA A 478 -21.23 34.90 -4.47
CA ALA A 478 -20.51 35.93 -5.19
C ALA A 478 -21.37 37.21 -5.26
N PRO A 479 -20.74 38.37 -5.43
CA PRO A 479 -21.44 39.64 -5.64
C PRO A 479 -22.41 39.59 -6.81
N THR A 480 -23.49 40.38 -6.75
CA THR A 480 -24.47 40.50 -7.83
C THR A 480 -23.83 40.92 -9.15
N LEU A 481 -24.19 40.26 -10.25
CA LEU A 481 -23.75 40.63 -11.59
C LEU A 481 -24.45 41.89 -12.10
N THR A 482 -23.74 42.66 -12.91
CA THR A 482 -24.35 43.78 -13.65
C THR A 482 -25.13 43.29 -14.87
N ASN A 483 -24.68 42.18 -15.48
CA ASN A 483 -25.35 41.52 -16.61
C ASN A 483 -25.25 39.99 -16.49
N ALA A 484 -26.32 39.29 -16.85
CA ALA A 484 -26.36 37.83 -16.91
C ALA A 484 -25.34 37.20 -17.87
N THR A 485 -24.73 37.93 -18.81
CA THR A 485 -23.68 37.43 -19.72
C THR A 485 -22.26 37.85 -19.33
N GLU A 486 -22.08 38.49 -18.18
CA GLU A 486 -20.78 39.02 -17.73
C GLU A 486 -19.75 37.91 -17.49
N THR A 487 -18.55 38.10 -18.04
CA THR A 487 -17.35 37.33 -17.70
C THR A 487 -16.73 37.94 -16.45
N VAL A 488 -16.46 37.12 -15.44
CA VAL A 488 -15.91 37.56 -14.16
C VAL A 488 -14.62 36.83 -13.81
N ASP A 489 -13.67 37.58 -13.27
CA ASP A 489 -12.52 37.09 -12.50
C ASP A 489 -12.47 37.92 -11.22
N ILE A 490 -13.00 37.36 -10.13
CA ILE A 490 -13.25 38.08 -8.88
C ILE A 490 -12.82 37.25 -7.68
N ASP A 491 -12.56 37.93 -6.56
CA ASP A 491 -12.46 37.34 -5.23
C ASP A 491 -13.79 37.56 -4.50
N PRO A 492 -14.61 36.50 -4.33
CA PRO A 492 -15.84 36.63 -3.57
C PRO A 492 -15.64 36.84 -2.06
N GLY A 493 -14.49 36.43 -1.50
CA GLY A 493 -14.14 36.54 -0.08
C GLY A 493 -15.20 35.99 0.88
N THR A 494 -16.04 35.06 0.41
CA THR A 494 -17.25 34.62 1.10
C THR A 494 -16.97 33.34 1.88
N VAL A 495 -17.49 33.27 3.11
CA VAL A 495 -17.39 32.09 3.97
C VAL A 495 -18.73 31.37 4.04
N VAL A 496 -18.68 30.05 3.93
CA VAL A 496 -19.83 29.19 3.71
C VAL A 496 -19.78 28.06 4.71
N LEU A 497 -20.86 27.88 5.47
CA LEU A 497 -21.06 26.68 6.28
C LEU A 497 -21.39 25.51 5.35
N VAL A 498 -20.63 24.42 5.44
CA VAL A 498 -20.89 23.14 4.76
C VAL A 498 -21.21 22.08 5.81
N MET A 499 -22.25 21.29 5.57
CA MET A 499 -22.77 20.32 6.54
C MET A 499 -23.03 18.97 5.87
N TYR A 500 -22.56 17.89 6.50
CA TYR A 500 -22.78 16.50 6.12
C TYR A 500 -23.73 15.84 7.10
N PHE A 501 -24.79 15.21 6.60
CA PHE A 501 -25.92 14.72 7.41
C PHE A 501 -25.93 13.21 7.63
N LYS A 502 -26.65 12.72 8.64
CA LYS A 502 -26.88 11.28 8.89
C LYS A 502 -27.75 10.65 7.77
N PRO A 503 -27.62 9.33 7.52
CA PRO A 503 -28.49 8.61 6.58
C PRO A 503 -29.91 8.36 7.17
N ASN A 504 -30.83 7.90 6.33
CA ASN A 504 -32.17 7.36 6.67
C ASN A 504 -33.23 8.37 7.16
N TRP A 505 -33.92 9.00 6.20
CA TRP A 505 -35.06 9.88 6.45
C TRP A 505 -36.27 9.41 5.65
N GLU A 506 -37.45 9.33 6.28
CA GLU A 506 -38.72 9.25 5.52
C GLU A 506 -39.01 10.57 4.79
N THR A 507 -38.59 11.70 5.39
CA THR A 507 -38.54 13.02 4.77
C THR A 507 -37.38 13.79 5.38
N PHE A 508 -36.45 14.23 4.54
CA PHE A 508 -35.24 14.92 4.99
C PHE A 508 -35.56 16.26 5.70
N LYS A 509 -34.90 16.50 6.83
CA LYS A 509 -34.95 17.78 7.57
C LYS A 509 -33.54 18.25 7.92
N ALA A 510 -33.25 19.51 7.59
CA ALA A 510 -31.98 20.16 7.95
C ALA A 510 -32.04 20.62 9.41
N ASP A 511 -31.73 19.70 10.33
CA ASP A 511 -31.67 19.93 11.78
C ASP A 511 -30.23 19.74 12.28
N THR A 512 -29.83 20.47 13.32
CA THR A 512 -28.47 20.42 13.87
C THR A 512 -28.14 19.04 14.46
N GLU A 513 -29.13 18.37 15.07
CA GLU A 513 -29.00 17.01 15.63
C GLU A 513 -28.61 15.94 14.59
N ASN A 514 -28.84 16.26 13.31
CA ASN A 514 -28.67 15.36 12.18
C ASN A 514 -27.37 15.60 11.42
N ILE A 515 -26.58 16.59 11.82
CA ILE A 515 -25.28 16.90 11.24
C ILE A 515 -24.24 15.92 11.80
N CYS A 516 -23.66 15.10 10.92
CA CYS A 516 -22.53 14.22 11.22
C CYS A 516 -21.23 15.01 11.34
N LYS A 517 -20.99 15.93 10.39
CA LYS A 517 -19.80 16.77 10.31
C LYS A 517 -20.18 18.10 9.71
N PHE A 518 -19.50 19.16 10.11
CA PHE A 518 -19.60 20.44 9.44
C PHE A 518 -18.22 21.04 9.19
N GLY A 519 -18.21 22.17 8.49
CA GLY A 519 -16.99 22.90 8.22
C GLY A 519 -17.29 24.21 7.51
N PHE A 520 -16.22 24.88 7.08
CA PHE A 520 -16.31 26.14 6.38
C PHE A 520 -15.55 26.08 5.05
N ILE A 521 -16.14 26.66 4.02
CA ILE A 521 -15.48 26.91 2.74
C ILE A 521 -15.31 28.42 2.60
N HIS A 522 -14.07 28.87 2.42
CA HIS A 522 -13.74 30.26 2.11
C HIS A 522 -13.42 30.36 0.62
N ILE A 523 -14.30 30.99 -0.15
CA ILE A 523 -14.15 31.11 -1.60
C ILE A 523 -13.31 32.34 -1.92
N THR A 524 -12.09 32.10 -2.42
CA THR A 524 -11.07 33.13 -2.66
C THR A 524 -10.96 33.53 -4.12
N LYS A 525 -11.52 32.72 -5.03
CA LYS A 525 -11.53 33.07 -6.45
C LYS A 525 -12.71 32.45 -7.18
N LEU A 526 -13.34 33.23 -8.04
CA LEU A 526 -14.27 32.77 -9.06
C LEU A 526 -13.81 33.28 -10.42
N VAL A 527 -13.62 32.36 -11.36
CA VAL A 527 -13.54 32.67 -12.78
C VAL A 527 -14.80 32.11 -13.44
N GLN A 528 -15.53 32.95 -14.19
CA GLN A 528 -16.66 32.52 -15.00
C GLN A 528 -16.63 33.22 -16.35
N ASP A 529 -16.72 32.44 -17.43
CA ASP A 529 -16.82 32.94 -18.80
C ASP A 529 -17.96 32.22 -19.54
N LYS A 530 -18.92 33.02 -20.02
CA LYS A 530 -20.13 32.53 -20.71
C LYS A 530 -19.99 32.52 -22.24
N THR A 531 -18.90 33.07 -22.78
CA THR A 531 -18.73 33.29 -24.23
C THR A 531 -18.04 32.14 -24.95
N VAL A 532 -17.46 31.18 -24.22
CA VAL A 532 -16.65 30.11 -24.79
C VAL A 532 -17.41 28.76 -24.74
N GLU A 533 -17.95 28.33 -25.88
CA GLU A 533 -18.71 27.07 -25.99
C GLU A 533 -17.82 25.81 -26.11
N SER A 534 -16.49 25.95 -26.09
CA SER A 534 -15.54 24.83 -26.10
C SER A 534 -14.39 25.05 -25.11
N GLY A 535 -14.48 24.45 -23.91
CA GLY A 535 -13.37 24.39 -22.94
C GLY A 535 -13.50 25.23 -21.64
N ARG A 536 -14.75 25.53 -21.22
CA ARG A 536 -15.19 26.20 -19.97
C ARG A 536 -14.10 26.66 -18.98
N GLN A 537 -13.86 27.98 -18.96
CA GLN A 537 -13.08 28.71 -17.95
C GLN A 537 -13.90 29.02 -16.68
N ASN A 538 -14.69 28.07 -16.21
CA ASN A 538 -15.54 28.24 -15.03
C ASN A 538 -14.93 27.46 -13.87
N ASN A 539 -14.34 28.14 -12.91
CA ASN A 539 -13.69 27.48 -11.78
C ASN A 539 -13.76 28.30 -10.51
N ALA A 540 -13.76 27.61 -9.39
CA ALA A 540 -13.66 28.21 -8.06
C ALA A 540 -12.39 27.74 -7.38
N THR A 541 -11.68 28.68 -6.74
CA THR A 541 -10.61 28.38 -5.79
C THR A 541 -11.11 28.72 -4.39
N PHE A 542 -10.82 27.84 -3.44
CA PHE A 542 -11.33 27.96 -2.09
C PHE A 542 -10.42 27.29 -1.07
N ASP A 543 -10.54 27.73 0.17
CA ASP A 543 -9.98 27.04 1.33
C ASP A 543 -11.08 26.26 2.05
N VAL A 544 -10.75 25.11 2.61
CA VAL A 544 -11.67 24.27 3.38
C VAL A 544 -11.16 24.09 4.80
N TYR A 545 -12.06 24.25 5.76
CA TYR A 545 -11.87 23.95 7.18
C TYR A 545 -12.90 22.89 7.55
N TRP A 546 -12.50 21.62 7.65
CA TRP A 546 -13.44 20.49 7.72
C TRP A 546 -13.27 19.69 9.00
N GLN A 547 -14.36 19.48 9.74
CA GLN A 547 -14.34 18.74 11.00
C GLN A 547 -13.67 17.36 10.84
N ARG A 548 -12.71 17.11 11.73
CA ARG A 548 -11.95 15.87 11.74
C ARG A 548 -12.79 14.72 12.30
N THR A 549 -13.19 14.86 13.56
CA THR A 549 -13.96 13.86 14.29
C THR A 549 -15.47 14.16 14.18
N PRO A 550 -16.31 13.22 13.71
CA PRO A 550 -17.76 13.44 13.62
C PRO A 550 -18.37 13.95 14.93
N VAL A 551 -19.42 14.77 14.83
CA VAL A 551 -20.27 15.14 15.97
C VAL A 551 -20.78 13.84 16.60
N THR A 552 -20.33 13.55 17.82
CA THR A 552 -20.69 12.30 18.52
C THR A 552 -22.19 12.18 18.62
N ASP A 553 -22.71 11.04 18.19
CA ASP A 553 -24.11 10.67 18.37
C ASP A 553 -24.36 10.46 19.87
N THR A 554 -24.83 11.50 20.57
CA THR A 554 -25.24 11.40 21.98
C THR A 554 -26.39 10.40 22.18
N THR A 555 -26.97 9.91 21.09
CA THR A 555 -28.03 8.91 21.02
C THR A 555 -27.57 7.44 21.02
N ALA A 556 -26.25 7.14 20.94
CA ALA A 556 -25.78 5.75 21.06
C ALA A 556 -25.81 5.20 22.51
N ALA A 557 -26.33 5.97 23.48
CA ALA A 557 -26.42 5.61 24.89
C ALA A 557 -27.86 5.64 25.46
N LYS A 558 -28.90 5.42 24.65
CA LYS A 558 -30.27 5.18 25.14
C LYS A 558 -30.95 3.98 24.48
#